data_AF-A0A7S0Z2Z1-F1
#
_entry.id   AF-A0A7S0Z2Z1-F1
#
_cell.length_a   1.000
_cell.length_b   1.000
_cell.length_c   1.000
_cell.angle_alpha   90.00
_cell.angle_beta   90.00
_cell.angle_gamma   90.00
#
_symmetry.space_group_name_H-M   'P 1'
#
loop_
_entity.id
_entity.type
_entity.pdbx_description
1 polymer ?
#
loop_
_entity_poly.entity_id
_entity_poly.type
_entity_poly.pdbx_seq_one_letter_code
_entity_poly.pdbx_strand_id
1 'polypeptide(L)'
;SKRAEVFVCTMSNIMYAREMWRILDQHGTIFSPSLITERVQSVSAEKLKSLSQTCGPRYPVELAVVIDDRTAVWEREAQPHILAVTPFMPYGTDVGAGIEQREAAGAGGV
;
A
#
# COMPACT_ATOMS: atom_id res chain seq x y z
N SER A 1 -16.46 14.44 -3.48
CA SER A 1 -17.04 13.13 -3.80
C SER A 1 -15.99 12.06 -3.58
N LYS A 2 -16.34 10.93 -2.95
CA LYS A 2 -15.43 9.78 -2.78
C LYS A 2 -15.27 9.06 -4.12
N ARG A 3 -14.02 8.86 -4.58
CA ARG A 3 -13.73 8.28 -5.91
C ARG A 3 -13.33 6.80 -5.87
N ALA A 4 -12.86 6.32 -4.72
CA ALA A 4 -12.41 4.95 -4.54
C ALA A 4 -12.63 4.50 -3.09
N GLU A 5 -12.70 3.19 -2.91
CA GLU A 5 -12.62 2.55 -1.60
C GLU A 5 -11.15 2.35 -1.25
N VAL A 6 -10.76 2.73 -0.03
CA VAL A 6 -9.35 2.76 0.37
C VAL A 6 -9.06 1.63 1.37
N PHE A 7 -7.90 1.01 1.18
CA PHE A 7 -7.34 -0.04 2.02
C PHE A 7 -5.87 0.27 2.27
N VAL A 8 -5.35 -0.19 3.40
CA VAL A 8 -3.94 -0.07 3.80
C VAL A 8 -3.41 -1.47 4.02
N CYS A 9 -2.42 -1.85 3.21
CA CYS A 9 -1.67 -3.10 3.37
C CYS A 9 -0.21 -2.77 3.64
N THR A 10 0.22 -2.95 4.89
CA THR A 10 1.57 -2.60 5.34
C THR A 10 2.33 -3.83 5.81
N MET A 11 3.65 -3.77 5.80
CA MET A 11 4.51 -4.75 6.47
C MET A 11 4.99 -4.27 7.85
N SER A 12 4.53 -3.11 8.30
CA SER A 12 4.73 -2.61 9.67
C SER A 12 3.81 -3.31 10.66
N ASN A 13 4.11 -3.17 11.96
CA ASN A 13 3.24 -3.65 13.03
C ASN A 13 1.82 -3.07 12.91
N ILE A 14 0.79 -3.89 13.14
CA ILE A 14 -0.62 -3.48 13.01
C ILE A 14 -1.03 -2.35 13.96
N MET A 15 -0.49 -2.29 15.18
CA MET A 15 -0.78 -1.22 16.14
C MET A 15 -0.19 0.10 15.66
N TYR A 16 1.04 0.06 15.12
CA TYR A 16 1.65 1.23 14.48
C TYR A 16 0.81 1.71 13.30
N ALA A 17 0.39 0.81 12.41
CA ALA A 17 -0.41 1.14 11.24
C ALA A 17 -1.74 1.82 11.61
N ARG A 18 -2.42 1.30 12.63
CA ARG A 18 -3.70 1.86 13.12
C ARG A 18 -3.52 3.21 13.80
N GLU A 19 -2.42 3.40 14.54
CA GLU A 19 -2.14 4.69 15.16
C GLU A 19 -1.77 5.75 14.12
N MET A 20 -0.99 5.38 13.10
CA MET A 20 -0.73 6.27 11.96
C MET A 20 -2.02 6.64 11.25
N TRP A 21 -2.92 5.69 11.04
CA TRP A 21 -4.25 5.97 10.48
C TRP A 21 -5.04 6.98 11.32
N ARG A 22 -5.09 6.78 12.65
CA ARG A 22 -5.78 7.68 13.58
C ARG A 22 -5.28 9.12 13.49
N ILE A 23 -3.98 9.31 13.25
CA ILE A 23 -3.35 10.63 13.10
C ILE A 23 -3.66 11.25 11.72
N LEU A 24 -3.63 10.44 10.65
CA LEU A 24 -3.76 10.90 9.27
C LEU A 24 -5.21 11.14 8.82
N ASP A 25 -6.18 10.35 9.30
CA ASP A 25 -7.60 10.49 8.97
C ASP A 25 -8.48 10.71 10.21
N GLN A 26 -8.19 11.78 10.95
CA GLN A 26 -8.83 12.10 12.24
C GLN A 26 -10.35 12.21 12.18
N HIS A 27 -10.89 12.58 11.02
CA HIS A 27 -12.32 12.80 10.82
C HIS A 27 -13.01 11.68 10.03
N GLY A 28 -12.29 10.61 9.66
CA GLY A 28 -12.86 9.52 8.86
C GLY A 28 -13.28 9.96 7.45
N THR A 29 -12.56 10.93 6.88
CA THR A 29 -12.83 11.47 5.54
C THR A 29 -12.55 10.45 4.46
N ILE A 30 -11.56 9.58 4.67
CA ILE A 30 -11.20 8.52 3.73
C ILE A 30 -12.14 7.31 3.92
N PHE A 31 -12.31 6.86 5.17
CA PHE A 31 -13.34 5.91 5.54
C PHE A 31 -13.73 6.01 7.03
N SER A 32 -14.92 5.50 7.37
CA SER A 32 -15.41 5.47 8.75
C SER A 32 -14.41 4.79 9.70
N PRO A 33 -14.05 5.39 10.85
CA PRO A 33 -13.15 4.78 11.83
C PRO A 33 -13.56 3.38 12.27
N SER A 34 -14.86 3.05 12.20
CA SER A 34 -15.38 1.71 12.49
C SER A 34 -14.85 0.61 11.56
N LEU A 35 -14.35 0.97 10.38
CA LEU A 35 -13.82 0.04 9.37
C LEU A 35 -12.31 -0.18 9.48
N ILE A 36 -11.64 0.41 10.46
CA ILE A 36 -10.17 0.35 10.58
C ILE A 36 -9.64 -1.09 10.66
N THR A 37 -10.35 -1.99 11.34
CA THR A 37 -9.95 -3.39 11.47
C THR A 37 -10.05 -4.17 10.16
N GLU A 38 -11.00 -3.80 9.29
CA GLU A 38 -11.21 -4.42 7.98
C GLU A 38 -10.23 -3.85 6.93
N ARG A 39 -10.00 -2.54 6.98
CA ARG A 39 -9.30 -1.80 5.92
C ARG A 39 -7.81 -1.63 6.15
N VAL A 40 -7.33 -1.77 7.39
CA VAL A 40 -5.91 -1.66 7.72
C VAL A 40 -5.40 -3.03 8.13
N GLN A 41 -4.55 -3.61 7.27
CA GLN A 41 -3.97 -4.93 7.46
C GLN A 41 -2.44 -4.86 7.50
N SER A 42 -1.85 -5.76 8.28
CA SER A 42 -0.41 -5.94 8.40
C SER A 42 -0.05 -7.34 7.87
N VAL A 43 0.95 -7.40 7.01
CA VAL A 43 1.51 -8.62 6.42
C VAL A 43 2.89 -8.84 7.02
N SER A 44 3.23 -10.07 7.37
CA SER A 44 4.54 -10.38 7.94
C SER A 44 5.66 -10.24 6.90
N ALA A 45 6.90 -10.06 7.35
CA ALA A 45 8.03 -9.82 6.46
C ALA A 45 8.34 -11.01 5.51
N GLU A 46 7.90 -12.20 5.91
CA GLU A 46 8.11 -13.47 5.21
C GLU A 46 7.01 -13.76 4.17
N LYS A 47 6.02 -12.87 4.04
CA LYS A 47 4.91 -13.03 3.11
C LYS A 47 4.83 -11.85 2.14
N LEU A 48 4.38 -12.15 0.92
CA LEU A 48 4.00 -11.11 -0.03
C LEU A 48 2.63 -10.54 0.33
N LYS A 49 2.46 -9.25 0.06
CA LYS A 49 1.16 -8.59 0.08
C LYS A 49 0.28 -9.15 -1.05
N SER A 50 -0.99 -9.34 -0.75
CA SER A 50 -1.98 -9.86 -1.71
C SER A 50 -3.12 -8.85 -1.90
N LEU A 51 -3.43 -8.55 -3.16
CA LEU A 51 -4.46 -7.60 -3.52
C LEU A 51 -5.85 -8.14 -3.16
N SER A 52 -6.09 -9.42 -3.48
CA SER A 52 -7.34 -10.12 -3.18
C SER A 52 -7.61 -10.22 -1.67
N GLN A 53 -6.59 -10.48 -0.85
CA GLN A 53 -6.72 -10.54 0.61
C GLN A 53 -6.92 -9.16 1.24
N THR A 54 -6.27 -8.14 0.68
CA THR A 54 -6.36 -6.76 1.17
C THR A 54 -7.75 -6.16 0.94
N CYS A 55 -8.25 -6.24 -0.29
CA CYS A 55 -9.56 -5.67 -0.63
C CYS A 55 -10.70 -6.60 -0.19
N GLY A 56 -10.47 -7.92 -0.19
CA GLY A 56 -11.49 -8.92 0.04
C GLY A 56 -12.36 -9.19 -1.20
N PRO A 57 -13.21 -10.22 -1.16
CA PRO A 57 -13.90 -10.76 -2.34
C PRO A 57 -15.00 -9.84 -2.90
N ARG A 58 -15.34 -8.76 -2.18
CA ARG A 58 -16.43 -7.85 -2.56
C ARG A 58 -16.00 -6.81 -3.60
N TYR A 59 -14.70 -6.59 -3.77
CA TYR A 59 -14.18 -5.55 -4.66
C TYR A 59 -13.49 -6.19 -5.87
N PRO A 60 -13.85 -5.79 -7.10
CA PRO A 60 -13.23 -6.31 -8.31
C PRO A 60 -11.76 -5.88 -8.37
N VAL A 61 -10.87 -6.86 -8.51
CA VAL A 61 -9.42 -6.63 -8.55
C VAL A 61 -9.04 -5.83 -9.80
N GLU A 62 -9.77 -6.00 -10.90
CA GLU A 62 -9.56 -5.34 -12.19
C GLU A 62 -9.72 -3.81 -12.11
N LEU A 63 -10.36 -3.29 -11.06
CA LEU A 63 -10.53 -1.86 -10.81
C LEU A 63 -9.62 -1.33 -9.69
N ALA A 64 -8.77 -2.19 -9.11
CA ALA A 64 -7.89 -1.82 -8.02
C ALA A 64 -6.63 -1.13 -8.55
N VAL A 65 -6.14 -0.17 -7.77
CA VAL A 65 -4.83 0.47 -7.97
C VAL A 65 -4.06 0.34 -6.67
N VAL A 66 -2.86 -0.20 -6.74
CA VAL A 66 -1.92 -0.29 -5.63
C VAL A 66 -0.93 0.87 -5.72
N ILE A 67 -0.77 1.62 -4.63
CA ILE A 67 0.24 2.66 -4.52
C ILE A 67 1.25 2.19 -3.49
N ASP A 68 2.47 1.88 -3.94
CA ASP A 68 3.53 1.35 -3.08
C ASP A 68 4.89 1.76 -3.67
N ASP A 69 5.86 2.03 -2.82
CA ASP A 69 7.23 2.36 -3.23
C ASP A 69 8.09 1.11 -3.48
N ARG A 70 7.61 -0.06 -3.06
CA ARG A 70 8.29 -1.35 -3.25
C ARG A 70 7.41 -2.34 -4.02
N THR A 71 7.73 -2.60 -5.29
CA THR A 71 6.95 -3.53 -6.13
C THR A 71 7.18 -5.00 -5.79
N ALA A 72 8.41 -5.36 -5.38
CA ALA A 72 8.79 -6.74 -5.11
C ALA A 72 8.12 -7.38 -3.87
N VAL A 73 7.43 -6.60 -3.02
CA VAL A 73 6.71 -7.14 -1.85
C VAL A 73 5.28 -7.55 -2.14
N TRP A 74 4.83 -7.44 -3.39
CA TRP A 74 3.49 -7.83 -3.82
C TRP A 74 3.50 -9.10 -4.65
N GLU A 75 2.40 -9.86 -4.59
CA GLU A 75 2.17 -11.02 -5.46
C GLU A 75 2.25 -10.65 -6.96
N ARG A 76 2.53 -11.65 -7.81
CA ARG A 76 2.72 -11.43 -9.25
C ARG A 76 1.46 -10.85 -9.90
N GLU A 77 0.30 -11.27 -9.42
CA GLU A 77 -1.03 -10.89 -9.89
C GLU A 77 -1.33 -9.41 -9.60
N ALA A 78 -0.70 -8.84 -8.56
CA ALA A 78 -0.86 -7.44 -8.22
C ALA A 78 -0.05 -6.51 -9.13
N GLN A 79 1.07 -6.99 -9.73
CA GLN A 79 2.00 -6.18 -10.53
C GLN A 79 1.34 -5.25 -11.57
N PRO A 80 0.39 -5.68 -12.41
CA PRO A 80 -0.26 -4.78 -13.39
C PRO A 80 -1.13 -3.69 -12.76
N HIS A 81 -1.42 -3.78 -11.46
CA HIS A 81 -2.22 -2.82 -10.70
C HIS A 81 -1.34 -1.83 -9.91
N ILE A 82 -0.01 -2.00 -9.89
CA ILE A 82 0.88 -1.18 -9.07
C ILE A 82 1.30 0.09 -9.81
N LEU A 83 0.95 1.23 -9.21
CA LEU A 83 1.56 2.51 -9.47
C LEU A 83 2.74 2.70 -8.50
N ALA A 84 3.94 2.35 -8.96
CA ALA A 84 5.16 2.54 -8.19
C ALA A 84 5.42 4.03 -7.93
N VAL A 85 5.69 4.39 -6.67
CA VAL A 85 5.97 5.78 -6.26
C VAL A 85 7.38 5.92 -5.69
N THR A 86 7.95 7.12 -5.75
CA THR A 86 9.23 7.39 -5.10
C THR A 86 9.10 7.27 -3.58
N PRO A 87 10.01 6.54 -2.90
CA PRO A 87 10.01 6.46 -1.44
C PRO A 87 10.05 7.84 -0.79
N PHE A 88 9.22 8.05 0.24
CA PHE A 88 9.23 9.29 1.02
C PHE A 88 10.31 9.23 2.11
N MET A 89 11.44 9.90 1.88
CA MET A 89 12.63 9.86 2.75
C MET A 89 13.02 11.25 3.27
N PRO A 90 12.22 11.85 4.17
CA PRO A 90 12.46 13.23 4.66
C PRO A 90 13.76 13.36 5.48
N TYR A 91 14.29 12.25 6.01
CA TYR A 91 15.48 12.23 6.87
C TYR A 91 16.70 11.57 6.21
N GLY A 92 16.59 11.11 4.95
CA GLY A 92 17.74 10.58 4.19
C GLY A 92 18.43 9.33 4.77
N THR A 93 17.76 8.57 5.65
CA THR A 93 18.40 7.50 6.43
C THR A 93 18.56 6.14 5.73
N ASP A 94 18.10 5.96 4.49
CA ASP A 94 18.38 4.75 3.69
C ASP A 94 19.38 5.06 2.56
N VAL A 95 20.64 5.24 2.97
CA VAL A 95 21.81 5.10 2.08
C VAL A 95 22.43 3.72 2.30
N GLY A 96 21.67 2.67 2.05
CA GLY A 96 22.15 1.29 1.97
C GLY A 96 21.68 0.70 0.65
N ALA A 97 22.64 0.36 -0.24
CA ALA A 97 22.43 -0.15 -1.60
C ALA A 97 21.08 0.25 -2.19
N GLY A 98 20.93 1.56 -2.41
CA GLY A 98 19.75 2.10 -3.07
C GLY A 98 19.51 1.29 -4.33
N ILE A 99 18.23 0.92 -4.54
CA ILE A 99 17.65 0.49 -5.80
C ILE A 99 18.75 -0.07 -6.72
N GLU A 100 19.03 -1.38 -6.65
CA GLU A 100 19.61 -2.01 -7.84
C GLU A 100 18.80 -1.46 -9.00
N GLN A 101 19.47 -0.76 -9.93
CA GLN A 101 18.91 0.06 -11.01
C GLN A 101 18.13 -0.79 -12.04
N ARG A 102 17.28 -1.69 -11.56
CA ARG A 102 16.43 -2.62 -12.28
C ARG A 102 14.94 -2.33 -12.04
N GLU A 103 14.57 -1.68 -10.94
CA GLU A 103 13.24 -1.10 -10.81
C GLU A 103 13.30 0.35 -11.30
N ALA A 104 13.22 0.51 -12.62
CA ALA A 104 13.18 1.82 -13.25
C ALA A 104 11.97 2.59 -12.72
N ALA A 105 12.21 3.80 -12.21
CA ALA A 105 11.16 4.77 -12.00
C ALA A 105 10.37 4.94 -13.30
N GLY A 106 9.09 4.56 -13.28
CA GLY A 106 8.10 4.89 -14.32
C GLY A 106 8.51 4.59 -15.76
N ALA A 107 8.46 3.32 -16.17
CA ALA A 107 8.34 2.96 -17.59
C ALA A 107 6.86 2.80 -18.02
N GLY A 108 5.94 3.48 -17.34
CA GLY A 108 4.52 3.57 -17.71
C GLY A 108 4.22 4.88 -18.42
N GLY A 109 4.72 5.03 -19.65
CA GLY A 109 4.43 6.15 -20.53
C GLY A 109 4.00 5.63 -21.90
N VAL A 110 2.73 5.91 -22.23
CA VAL A 110 1.93 5.65 -23.46
C VAL A 110 1.67 4.20 -23.87
#